data_AF-A0A939DNU7-F1
#
_entry.id   AF-A0A939DNU7-F1
#
_cell.length_a   1.000
_cell.length_b   1.000
_cell.length_c   1.000
_cell.angle_alpha   90.00
_cell.angle_beta   90.00
_cell.angle_gamma   90.00
#
_symmetry.space_group_name_H-M   'P 1'
#
loop_
_entity.id
_entity.type
_entity.pdbx_description
1 polymer ?
#
loop_
_entity_poly.entity_id
_entity_poly.type
_entity_poly.pdbx_seq_one_letter_code
_entity_poly.pdbx_strand_id
1 'polypeptide(L)'
;MTPARREGFEKQWQQMLEAFAQQNWQTAFYHLENAHVLGQPSTRLHVRSHWWMLKVAWCQGNSREVVGQWLRITAALLFSRIWVPVGNTGGANVSAIKPMPVRDELKVYLQ
;
A
#
# COMPACT_ATOMS: atom_id res chain seq x y z
N MET A 1 -3.71 -13.13 8.83
CA MET A 1 -4.25 -11.77 9.00
C MET A 1 -5.44 -11.85 9.94
N THR A 2 -5.48 -11.03 11.00
CA THR A 2 -6.57 -11.00 11.98
C THR A 2 -7.84 -10.39 11.38
N PRO A 3 -9.03 -10.64 11.97
CA PRO A 3 -10.28 -9.99 11.53
C PRO A 3 -10.21 -8.46 11.55
N ALA A 4 -9.70 -7.87 12.64
CA ALA A 4 -9.54 -6.41 12.76
C ALA A 4 -8.65 -5.83 11.66
N ARG A 5 -7.53 -6.50 11.34
CA ARG A 5 -6.64 -6.07 10.26
C ARG A 5 -7.31 -6.17 8.88
N ARG A 6 -8.14 -7.18 8.66
CA ARG A 6 -8.93 -7.33 7.43
C ARG A 6 -9.96 -6.21 7.31
N GLU A 7 -10.69 -5.91 8.38
CA GLU A 7 -11.68 -4.84 8.43
C GLU A 7 -11.02 -3.48 8.10
N GLY A 8 -9.89 -3.17 8.75
CA GLY A 8 -9.13 -1.97 8.45
C GLY A 8 -8.68 -1.91 6.98
N PHE A 9 -8.22 -3.03 6.43
CA PHE A 9 -7.84 -3.09 5.01
C PHE A 9 -9.03 -2.76 4.11
N GLU A 10 -10.19 -3.39 4.32
CA GLU A 10 -11.38 -3.14 3.50
C GLU A 10 -11.88 -1.70 3.63
N LYS A 11 -11.82 -1.11 4.83
CA LYS A 11 -12.17 0.31 5.05
C LYS A 11 -11.28 1.24 4.24
N GLN A 12 -9.96 1.05 4.31
CA GLN A 12 -8.99 1.84 3.54
C GLN A 12 -9.16 1.60 2.04
N TRP A 13 -9.50 0.37 1.65
CA TRP A 13 -9.78 0.03 0.26
C TRP A 13 -11.00 0.76 -0.29
N GLN A 14 -12.09 0.85 0.47
CA GLN A 14 -13.29 1.59 0.06
C GLN A 14 -13.00 3.09 -0.10
N GLN A 15 -12.33 3.71 0.88
CA GLN A 15 -11.96 5.12 0.83
C GLN A 15 -11.01 5.42 -0.35
N MET A 16 -10.11 4.49 -0.66
CA MET A 16 -9.27 4.57 -1.85
C MET A 16 -10.09 4.54 -3.14
N LEU A 17 -11.04 3.61 -3.27
CA LEU A 17 -11.88 3.50 -4.48
C LEU A 17 -12.73 4.75 -4.69
N GLU A 18 -13.30 5.30 -3.61
CA GLU A 18 -14.06 6.55 -3.64
C GLU A 18 -13.19 7.72 -4.11
N ALA A 19 -12.01 7.90 -3.50
CA ALA A 19 -11.07 8.95 -3.90
C ALA A 19 -10.57 8.77 -5.35
N PHE A 20 -10.33 7.52 -5.77
CA PHE A 20 -9.95 7.20 -7.15
C PHE A 20 -11.05 7.58 -8.14
N ALA A 21 -12.32 7.27 -7.84
CA ALA A 21 -13.45 7.62 -8.68
C ALA A 21 -13.61 9.15 -8.85
N GLN A 22 -13.27 9.91 -7.80
CA GLN A 22 -13.25 11.37 -7.81
C GLN A 22 -11.97 11.97 -8.43
N GLN A 23 -11.05 11.13 -8.93
CA GLN A 23 -9.73 11.55 -9.42
C GLN A 23 -8.88 12.29 -8.38
N ASN A 24 -9.19 12.11 -7.08
CA ASN A 24 -8.40 12.64 -5.99
C ASN A 24 -7.23 11.71 -5.70
N TRP A 25 -6.19 11.80 -6.53
CA TRP A 25 -5.04 10.90 -6.51
C TRP A 25 -4.27 10.92 -5.19
N GLN A 26 -4.16 12.09 -4.56
CA GLN A 26 -3.43 12.22 -3.29
C GLN A 26 -4.15 11.48 -2.17
N THR A 27 -5.47 11.64 -2.04
CA THR A 27 -6.27 10.89 -1.07
C THR A 27 -6.31 9.40 -1.39
N ALA A 28 -6.44 9.03 -2.66
CA ALA A 28 -6.40 7.63 -3.08
C ALA A 28 -5.05 6.97 -2.69
N PHE A 29 -3.93 7.66 -2.93
CA PHE A 29 -2.60 7.16 -2.58
C PHE A 29 -2.41 7.06 -1.07
N TYR A 30 -2.90 8.03 -0.29
CA TYR A 30 -2.88 7.98 1.19
C TYR A 30 -3.54 6.71 1.73
N HIS A 31 -4.74 6.38 1.21
CA HIS A 31 -5.45 5.17 1.61
C HIS A 31 -4.77 3.89 1.08
N LEU A 32 -4.09 3.94 -0.07
CA LEU A 32 -3.27 2.83 -0.54
C LEU A 32 -2.09 2.55 0.38
N GLU A 33 -1.41 3.57 0.91
CA GLU A 33 -0.32 3.42 1.87
C GLU A 33 -0.80 2.71 3.14
N ASN A 34 -1.98 3.10 3.64
CA ASN A 34 -2.61 2.46 4.78
C ASN A 34 -3.01 1.01 4.50
N ALA A 35 -3.68 0.78 3.36
CA ALA A 35 -4.07 -0.55 2.92
C ALA A 35 -2.82 -1.43 2.70
N HIS A 36 -1.72 -0.88 2.20
CA HIS A 36 -0.45 -1.57 2.06
C HIS A 36 0.08 -2.02 3.43
N VAL A 37 0.17 -1.13 4.42
CA VAL A 37 0.63 -1.47 5.79
C VAL A 37 -0.24 -2.57 6.38
N LEU A 38 -1.57 -2.45 6.30
CA LEU A 38 -2.49 -3.48 6.79
C LEU A 38 -2.40 -4.78 5.98
N GLY A 39 -2.10 -4.70 4.68
CA GLY A 39 -1.98 -5.83 3.77
C GLY A 39 -0.65 -6.59 3.86
N GLN A 40 0.40 -6.03 4.47
CA GLN A 40 1.76 -6.62 4.53
C GLN A 40 1.81 -8.13 4.86
N PRO A 41 1.05 -8.68 5.84
CA PRO A 41 1.09 -10.11 6.17
C PRO A 41 0.44 -11.03 5.13
N SER A 42 -0.21 -10.47 4.11
CA SER A 42 -0.84 -11.21 3.03
C SER A 42 -0.23 -10.79 1.70
N THR A 43 0.63 -11.62 1.12
CA THR A 43 1.29 -11.35 -0.17
C THR A 43 0.31 -10.91 -1.25
N ARG A 44 -0.88 -11.55 -1.30
CA ARG A 44 -1.94 -11.17 -2.24
C ARG A 44 -2.43 -9.73 -2.05
N LEU A 45 -2.72 -9.31 -0.81
CA LEU A 45 -3.19 -7.95 -0.53
C LEU A 45 -2.07 -6.93 -0.69
N HIS A 46 -0.86 -7.28 -0.29
CA HIS A 46 0.33 -6.46 -0.46
C HIS A 46 0.63 -6.17 -1.94
N VAL A 47 0.68 -7.19 -2.79
CA VAL A 47 0.87 -7.04 -4.25
C VAL A 47 -0.30 -6.28 -4.87
N ARG A 48 -1.55 -6.53 -4.43
CA ARG A 48 -2.72 -5.79 -4.87
C ARG A 48 -2.62 -4.29 -4.56
N SER A 49 -2.11 -3.91 -3.38
CA SER A 49 -1.87 -2.51 -3.04
C SER A 49 -0.82 -1.88 -3.95
N HIS A 50 0.31 -2.56 -4.21
CA HIS A 50 1.33 -2.08 -5.14
C HIS A 50 0.79 -1.89 -6.57
N TRP A 51 -0.02 -2.83 -7.05
CA TRP A 51 -0.66 -2.71 -8.36
C TRP A 51 -1.55 -1.47 -8.46
N TRP A 52 -2.30 -1.15 -7.40
CA TRP A 52 -3.13 0.06 -7.39
C TRP A 52 -2.33 1.34 -7.18
N MET A 53 -1.23 1.30 -6.42
CA MET A 53 -0.28 2.42 -6.34
C MET A 53 0.31 2.73 -7.72
N LEU A 54 0.68 1.69 -8.49
CA LEU A 54 1.11 1.81 -9.87
C LEU A 54 0.03 2.46 -10.75
N LYS A 55 -1.23 2.01 -10.61
CA LYS A 55 -2.36 2.56 -11.36
C LYS A 55 -2.60 4.04 -11.04
N VAL A 56 -2.59 4.44 -9.78
CA VAL A 56 -2.72 5.85 -9.36
C VAL A 56 -1.56 6.68 -9.90
N ALA A 57 -0.33 6.18 -9.76
CA ALA A 57 0.86 6.85 -10.28
C ALA A 57 0.79 7.08 -11.80
N TRP A 58 0.29 6.09 -12.54
CA TRP A 58 0.07 6.21 -13.98
C TRP A 58 -0.96 7.30 -14.30
N CYS A 59 -2.12 7.29 -13.62
CA CYS A 59 -3.16 8.32 -13.79
C CYS A 59 -2.67 9.72 -13.42
N GLN A 60 -1.78 9.85 -12.43
CA GLN A 60 -1.20 11.12 -12.00
C GLN A 60 -0.02 11.59 -12.89
N GLY A 61 0.50 10.74 -13.77
CA GLY A 61 1.73 11.03 -14.54
C GLY A 61 3.02 10.99 -13.70
N ASN A 62 3.01 10.33 -12.55
CA ASN A 62 4.16 10.23 -11.64
C ASN A 62 5.10 9.09 -12.06
N SER A 63 6.01 9.37 -13.00
CA SER A 63 6.93 8.38 -13.58
C SER A 63 7.86 7.71 -12.55
N ARG A 64 8.33 8.48 -11.56
CA ARG A 64 9.17 7.95 -10.47
C ARG A 64 8.43 6.88 -9.69
N GLU A 65 7.16 7.13 -9.36
CA GLU A 65 6.33 6.18 -8.63
C GLU A 65 5.99 4.96 -9.51
N VAL A 66 5.69 5.16 -10.79
CA VAL A 66 5.46 4.06 -11.75
C VAL A 66 6.63 3.08 -11.77
N VAL A 67 7.87 3.58 -11.93
CA VAL A 67 9.07 2.72 -11.95
C VAL A 67 9.27 2.03 -10.61
N GLY A 68 9.12 2.77 -9.50
CA GLY A 68 9.29 2.22 -8.16
C GLY A 68 8.28 1.12 -7.81
N GLN A 69 7.03 1.24 -8.25
CA GLN A 69 6.01 0.22 -8.04
C GLN A 69 6.23 -1.01 -8.91
N TRP A 70 6.62 -0.83 -10.18
CA TRP A 70 7.00 -1.93 -11.05
C TRP A 70 8.09 -2.81 -10.43
N LEU A 71 9.19 -2.20 -9.97
CA LEU A 71 10.28 -2.92 -9.32
C LEU A 71 9.83 -3.70 -8.08
N ARG A 72 8.97 -3.09 -7.25
CA ARG A 72 8.44 -3.74 -6.04
C ARG A 72 7.52 -4.91 -6.34
N ILE A 73 6.66 -4.80 -7.36
CA ILE A 73 5.79 -5.90 -7.78
C ILE A 73 6.64 -7.07 -8.26
N THR A 74 7.61 -6.82 -9.15
CA THR A 74 8.53 -7.86 -9.63
C THR A 74 9.28 -8.51 -8.47
N ALA A 75 9.82 -7.72 -7.54
CA ALA A 75 10.49 -8.25 -6.36
C ALA A 75 9.55 -9.11 -5.49
N ALA A 76 8.33 -8.64 -5.20
CA ALA A 76 7.37 -9.37 -4.37
C ALA A 76 6.90 -10.70 -4.99
N LEU A 77 6.87 -10.78 -6.32
CA LEU A 77 6.52 -12.01 -7.05
C LEU A 77 7.68 -13.02 -7.07
N LEU A 78 8.93 -12.54 -7.24
CA LEU A 78 10.12 -13.39 -7.30
C LEU A 78 10.59 -13.86 -5.91
N PHE A 79 10.51 -12.96 -4.92
CA PHE A 79 10.91 -13.22 -3.55
C PHE A 79 9.63 -13.32 -2.70
N SER A 80 9.06 -14.51 -2.62
CA SER A 80 7.79 -14.78 -1.91
C SER A 80 7.79 -14.38 -0.42
N ARG A 81 8.97 -14.11 0.14
CA ARG A 81 9.20 -13.71 1.54
C ARG A 81 10.06 -12.46 1.65
N ILE A 82 9.68 -11.38 0.95
CA ILE A 82 10.21 -10.06 1.31
C ILE A 82 9.71 -9.72 2.71
N TRP A 83 10.63 -9.70 3.67
CA TRP A 83 10.41 -9.13 4.99
C TRP A 83 10.26 -7.62 4.83
N VAL A 84 9.03 -7.16 4.60
CA VAL A 84 8.73 -5.73 4.59
C VAL A 84 8.58 -5.27 6.04
N PRO A 85 9.33 -4.24 6.47
CA PRO A 85 9.23 -3.77 7.84
C PRO A 85 7.86 -3.14 8.10
N VAL A 86 7.36 -3.39 9.31
CA VAL A 86 6.07 -2.90 9.77
C VAL A 86 6.01 -1.38 9.62
N GLY A 87 4.90 -0.89 9.07
CA GLY A 87 4.64 0.54 8.91
C GLY A 87 5.23 1.19 7.66
N ASN A 88 6.04 0.48 6.86
CA ASN A 88 6.47 1.00 5.55
C ASN A 88 5.27 1.26 4.66
N THR A 89 5.17 2.47 4.08
CA THR A 89 3.99 2.86 3.29
C THR A 89 4.02 2.37 1.86
N GLY A 90 5.16 1.88 1.36
CA GLY A 90 5.29 1.26 0.04
C GLY A 90 5.52 2.22 -1.12
N GLY A 91 5.51 3.55 -0.90
CA GLY A 91 5.77 4.57 -1.93
C GLY A 91 7.23 4.59 -2.44
N ALA A 92 7.46 5.01 -3.68
CA ALA A 92 8.80 5.12 -4.29
C ALA A 92 9.66 6.28 -3.73
N ASN A 93 9.08 7.10 -2.86
CA ASN A 93 9.78 8.11 -2.07
C ASN A 93 10.47 7.55 -0.81
N VAL A 94 10.18 6.31 -0.40
CA VAL A 94 10.79 5.65 0.76
C VAL A 94 11.52 4.36 0.38
N SER A 95 12.58 4.02 1.11
CA SER A 95 13.28 2.74 0.91
C SER A 95 12.37 1.56 1.27
N ALA A 96 12.41 0.48 0.50
CA ALA A 96 11.57 -0.72 0.69
C ALA A 96 11.86 -1.48 2.00
N ILE A 97 13.05 -1.29 2.57
CA ILE A 97 13.49 -1.93 3.83
C ILE A 97 13.54 -0.96 5.00
N LYS A 98 13.02 0.26 4.85
CA LYS A 98 12.99 1.26 5.93
C LYS A 98 11.83 0.98 6.88
N PRO A 99 12.08 0.69 8.18
CA PRO A 99 11.04 0.67 9.19
C PRO A 99 10.46 2.07 9.39
N MET A 100 9.15 2.14 9.61
CA MET A 100 8.44 3.40 9.77
C MET A 100 7.40 3.27 10.88
N PRO A 101 7.13 4.34 11.65
CA PRO A 101 6.06 4.31 12.63
C PRO A 101 4.72 4.04 11.94
N VAL A 102 3.91 3.18 12.55
CA VAL A 102 2.53 2.97 12.11
C VAL A 102 1.71 4.22 12.45
N ARG A 103 0.98 4.74 11.45
CA ARG A 103 0.03 5.85 11.63
C ARG A 103 -1.00 5.51 12.71
N ASP A 104 -1.35 6.50 13.53
CA ASP A 104 -2.20 6.28 14.71
C ASP A 104 -3.55 5.64 14.36
N GLU A 105 -4.17 6.06 13.25
CA GLU A 105 -5.43 5.52 12.75
C GLU A 105 -5.39 4.02 12.40
N LEU A 106 -4.20 3.44 12.20
CA LEU A 106 -4.05 2.01 11.90
C LEU A 106 -3.84 1.16 13.15
N LYS A 107 -3.46 1.77 14.28
CA LYS A 107 -3.11 1.04 15.51
C LYS A 107 -4.27 0.18 16.01
N VAL A 108 -5.50 0.66 15.88
CA VAL A 108 -6.73 -0.09 16.24
C VAL A 108 -6.89 -1.41 15.47
N TYR A 109 -6.32 -1.51 14.27
CA TYR A 109 -6.40 -2.69 13.41
C TYR A 109 -5.20 -3.65 13.53
N LEU A 110 -4.17 -3.26 14.29
CA LEU A 110 -2.92 -4.01 14.45
C LEU A 110 -2.76 -4.65 15.84
N GLN A 111 -3.78 -4.56 16.69
CA GLN A 111 -3.84 -5.22 17.99
C GLN A 111 -3.98 -6.74 17.85
#